data_AF-A0A258BLQ9-F1
#
_entry.id   AF-A0A258BLQ9-F1
#
_cell.length_a   1.000
_cell.length_b   1.000
_cell.length_c   1.000
_cell.angle_alpha   90.00
_cell.angle_beta   90.00
_cell.angle_gamma   90.00
#
_symmetry.space_group_name_H-M   'P 1'
#
loop_
_entity.id
_entity.type
_entity.pdbx_description
1 polymer ?
#
loop_
_entity_poly.entity_id
_entity_poly.type
_entity_poly.pdbx_seq_one_letter_code
_entity_poly.pdbx_strand_id
1 'polypeptide(L)'
;MMSWKTILRSLKSKDMQKRILIVLGLIVVYRLLAHIPAPLAEPTQMKDAISALLDQTDLGGFLNLLSGGALATFSIVLVGLSPFITAIIVIQLLTKAIPKLEELHKDGESGRRRIQQWTRLVTVPLAIVQSIAFIFILRQTVVAAGTTALADPTALEWIVAVASMSAGSILLMWLGELMTEQGIG
;
A
#
# COMPACT_ATOMS: atom_id res chain seq x y z
N MET A 1 24.89 0.56 26.72
CA MET A 1 24.94 1.64 25.70
C MET A 1 25.56 1.05 24.44
N MET A 2 24.75 0.84 23.38
CA MET A 2 25.25 0.30 22.12
C MET A 2 26.20 1.33 21.49
N SER A 3 27.49 1.04 21.44
CA SER A 3 28.49 2.02 21.01
C SER A 3 28.27 2.36 19.53
N TRP A 4 28.30 3.65 19.19
CA TRP A 4 28.21 4.14 17.80
C TRP A 4 29.25 3.50 16.86
N LYS A 5 30.37 3.03 17.43
CA LYS A 5 31.41 2.27 16.75
C LYS A 5 30.89 0.92 16.21
N THR A 6 29.96 0.27 16.91
CA THR A 6 29.38 -1.02 16.49
C THR A 6 28.51 -0.85 15.24
N ILE A 7 27.71 0.21 15.17
CA ILE A 7 26.87 0.54 14.02
C ILE A 7 27.75 0.84 12.79
N LEU A 8 28.76 1.71 12.95
CA LEU A 8 29.71 2.06 11.89
C LEU A 8 30.53 0.87 11.38
N ARG A 9 30.85 -0.10 12.25
CA ARG A 9 31.57 -1.32 11.86
C ARG A 9 30.67 -2.29 11.10
N SER A 10 29.39 -2.36 11.48
CA SER A 10 28.38 -3.18 10.82
C SER A 10 28.05 -2.67 9.41
N LEU A 11 27.98 -1.34 9.23
CA LEU A 11 27.78 -0.66 7.94
C LEU A 11 28.95 -0.83 6.94
N LYS A 12 30.12 -1.27 7.40
CA LYS A 12 31.26 -1.59 6.52
C LYS A 12 31.21 -3.01 5.93
N SER A 13 30.33 -3.88 6.43
CA SER A 13 30.22 -5.22 5.89
C SER A 13 29.59 -5.20 4.50
N LYS A 14 30.17 -5.95 3.55
CA LYS A 14 29.65 -6.02 2.16
C LYS A 14 28.22 -6.55 2.09
N ASP A 15 27.83 -7.44 3.02
CA ASP A 15 26.48 -7.97 3.09
C ASP A 15 25.46 -6.89 3.52
N MET A 16 25.76 -6.15 4.57
CA MET A 16 24.91 -5.04 5.01
C MET A 16 24.75 -3.97 3.92
N GLN A 17 25.85 -3.59 3.25
CA GLN A 17 25.79 -2.59 2.18
C GLN A 17 24.89 -3.04 1.03
N LYS A 18 24.95 -4.32 0.64
CA LYS A 18 24.05 -4.89 -0.38
C LYS A 18 22.60 -4.81 0.05
N ARG A 19 22.27 -5.21 1.28
CA ARG A 19 20.91 -5.15 1.82
C ARG A 19 20.38 -3.71 1.90
N ILE A 20 21.22 -2.74 2.31
CA ILE A 20 20.88 -1.31 2.30
C ILE A 20 20.58 -0.83 0.88
N LEU A 21 21.43 -1.18 -0.09
CA LEU A 21 21.24 -0.78 -1.48
C LEU A 21 19.95 -1.37 -2.07
N ILE A 22 19.61 -2.61 -1.73
CA ILE A 22 18.33 -3.23 -2.14
C ILE A 22 17.16 -2.43 -1.56
N VAL A 23 17.16 -2.15 -0.25
CA VAL A 23 16.10 -1.36 0.40
C VAL A 23 15.99 0.03 -0.22
N LEU A 24 17.11 0.74 -0.42
CA LEU A 24 17.11 2.05 -1.07
C LEU A 24 16.57 1.98 -2.51
N GLY A 25 16.96 0.96 -3.28
CA GLY A 25 16.44 0.71 -4.62
C GLY A 25 14.93 0.51 -4.62
N LEU A 26 14.41 -0.29 -3.68
CA LEU A 26 12.97 -0.54 -3.54
C LEU A 26 12.20 0.72 -3.13
N ILE A 27 12.77 1.57 -2.27
CA ILE A 27 12.19 2.88 -1.92
C ILE A 27 12.13 3.79 -3.14
N VAL A 28 13.17 3.81 -3.98
CA VAL A 28 13.17 4.59 -5.24
C VAL A 28 12.09 4.08 -6.19
N VAL A 29 11.96 2.75 -6.36
CA VAL A 29 10.90 2.16 -7.19
C VAL A 29 9.51 2.55 -6.66
N TYR A 30 9.28 2.45 -5.35
CA TYR A 30 8.03 2.90 -4.72
C TYR A 30 7.76 4.38 -5.01
N ARG A 31 8.78 5.24 -4.88
CA ARG A 31 8.65 6.67 -5.18
C ARG A 31 8.29 6.93 -6.63
N LEU A 32 8.86 6.20 -7.58
CA LEU A 32 8.50 6.31 -9.00
C LEU A 32 7.04 5.89 -9.23
N LEU A 33 6.61 4.76 -8.66
CA LEU A 33 5.23 4.29 -8.77
C LEU A 33 4.24 5.32 -8.21
N ALA A 34 4.55 5.95 -7.06
CA ALA A 34 3.72 6.98 -6.43
C ALA A 34 3.53 8.26 -7.27
N HIS A 35 4.35 8.46 -8.32
CA HIS A 35 4.20 9.57 -9.25
C HIS A 35 3.46 9.18 -10.54
N ILE A 36 3.17 7.90 -10.78
CA ILE A 36 2.40 7.45 -11.93
C ILE A 36 0.91 7.65 -11.62
N PRO A 37 0.20 8.55 -12.32
CA PRO A 37 -1.22 8.80 -12.08
C PRO A 37 -2.06 7.60 -12.54
N ALA A 38 -3.15 7.33 -11.83
CA ALA A 38 -4.08 6.29 -12.23
C ALA A 38 -4.87 6.70 -13.50
N PRO A 39 -5.32 5.75 -14.35
CA PRO A 39 -5.95 6.03 -15.64
C PRO A 39 -7.22 6.90 -15.62
N LEU A 40 -7.83 7.12 -14.45
CA LEU A 40 -9.00 7.99 -14.24
C LEU A 40 -8.67 9.40 -13.72
N ALA A 41 -7.39 9.70 -13.41
CA ALA A 41 -7.03 11.04 -12.95
C ALA A 41 -6.86 12.02 -14.11
N GLU A 42 -7.68 13.06 -14.13
CA GLU A 42 -7.25 14.36 -14.64
C GLU A 42 -6.35 15.01 -13.55
N PRO A 43 -5.01 15.06 -13.73
CA PRO A 43 -4.07 15.42 -12.67
C PRO A 43 -4.22 16.87 -12.17
N THR A 44 -4.80 17.74 -13.00
CA THR A 44 -5.02 19.16 -12.70
C THR A 44 -6.28 19.38 -11.86
N GLN A 45 -7.36 18.65 -12.14
CA GLN A 45 -8.65 18.85 -11.46
C GLN A 45 -8.75 18.09 -10.14
N MET A 46 -8.11 16.91 -10.06
CA MET A 46 -8.07 16.16 -8.81
C MET A 46 -7.19 16.82 -7.76
N LYS A 47 -6.16 17.58 -8.14
CA LYS A 47 -5.30 18.30 -7.19
C LYS A 47 -6.11 19.26 -6.32
N ASP A 48 -7.01 20.03 -6.92
CA ASP A 48 -7.81 21.05 -6.21
C ASP A 48 -8.88 20.40 -5.31
N ALA A 49 -9.52 19.31 -5.78
CA ALA A 49 -10.47 18.53 -4.97
C ALA A 49 -9.79 17.77 -3.82
N ILE A 50 -8.59 17.25 -4.05
CA ILE A 50 -7.79 16.56 -3.05
C ILE A 50 -7.24 17.56 -2.04
N SER A 51 -6.74 18.73 -2.44
CA SER A 51 -6.35 19.77 -1.48
C SER A 51 -7.54 20.22 -0.64
N ALA A 52 -8.71 20.41 -1.25
CA ALA A 52 -9.93 20.75 -0.51
C ALA A 52 -10.33 19.67 0.51
N LEU A 53 -10.11 18.39 0.22
CA LEU A 53 -10.35 17.28 1.16
C LEU A 53 -9.30 17.18 2.27
N LEU A 54 -8.03 17.31 1.91
CA LEU A 54 -6.90 17.22 2.82
C LEU A 54 -6.88 18.41 3.79
N ASP A 55 -7.29 19.59 3.34
CA ASP A 55 -7.34 20.82 4.13
C ASP A 55 -8.60 20.91 5.00
N GLN A 56 -9.68 20.20 4.65
CA GLN A 56 -10.93 20.21 5.42
C GLN A 56 -10.88 19.35 6.69
N THR A 57 -9.98 18.35 6.77
CA THR A 57 -9.92 17.45 7.93
C THR A 57 -8.50 16.99 8.25
N ASP A 58 -8.10 17.04 9.53
CA ASP A 58 -6.84 16.47 10.03
C ASP A 58 -6.66 14.98 9.64
N LEU A 59 -7.77 14.27 9.47
CA LEU A 59 -7.80 12.88 9.02
C LEU A 59 -7.29 12.72 7.57
N GLY A 60 -7.61 13.65 6.67
CA GLY A 60 -7.13 13.63 5.29
C GLY A 60 -5.61 13.70 5.22
N GLY A 61 -5.01 14.66 5.95
CA GLY A 61 -3.56 14.78 6.08
C GLY A 61 -2.89 13.51 6.62
N PHE A 62 -3.46 12.91 7.65
CA PHE A 62 -2.98 11.64 8.21
C PHE A 62 -3.03 10.48 7.19
N LEU A 63 -4.14 10.35 6.45
CA LEU A 63 -4.28 9.35 5.40
C LEU A 63 -3.22 9.54 4.30
N ASN A 64 -2.97 10.79 3.89
CA ASN A 64 -1.94 11.09 2.88
C ASN A 64 -0.53 10.69 3.34
N LEU A 65 -0.19 10.94 4.61
CA LEU A 65 1.06 10.49 5.21
C LEU A 65 1.19 8.96 5.21
N LEU A 66 0.12 8.24 5.59
CA LEU A 66 0.10 6.78 5.55
C LEU A 66 0.22 6.21 4.13
N SER A 67 -0.32 6.92 3.12
CA SER A 67 -0.18 6.54 1.71
C SER A 67 1.18 6.90 1.10
N GLY A 68 2.05 7.61 1.85
CA GLY A 68 3.35 8.09 1.38
C GLY A 68 3.28 9.20 0.33
N GLY A 69 2.17 9.93 0.27
CA GLY A 69 1.91 10.99 -0.72
C GLY A 69 1.15 10.54 -1.97
N ALA A 70 0.79 9.25 -2.08
CA ALA A 70 0.04 8.71 -3.22
C ALA A 70 -1.39 9.26 -3.31
N LEU A 71 -1.97 9.68 -2.17
CA LEU A 71 -3.26 10.38 -2.11
C LEU A 71 -3.21 11.74 -2.79
N ALA A 72 -2.14 12.52 -2.60
CA ALA A 72 -2.00 13.83 -3.21
C ALA A 72 -1.84 13.80 -4.74
N THR A 73 -1.35 12.69 -5.31
CA THR A 73 -1.07 12.56 -6.76
C THR A 73 -2.05 11.64 -7.50
N PHE A 74 -3.03 11.06 -6.79
CA PHE A 74 -3.92 10.01 -7.30
C PHE A 74 -3.19 8.94 -8.12
N SER A 75 -2.23 8.29 -7.47
CA SER A 75 -1.37 7.32 -8.12
C SER A 75 -2.01 5.94 -8.27
N ILE A 76 -1.49 5.11 -9.19
CA ILE A 76 -1.78 3.66 -9.23
C ILE A 76 -1.51 2.94 -7.90
N VAL A 77 -0.69 3.51 -7.01
CA VAL A 77 -0.43 2.96 -5.67
C VAL A 77 -1.21 3.66 -4.55
N LEU A 78 -2.28 4.39 -4.88
CA LEU A 78 -3.14 5.10 -3.92
C LEU A 78 -3.56 4.26 -2.71
N VAL A 79 -4.00 3.03 -3.00
CA VAL A 79 -4.48 2.07 -2.00
C VAL A 79 -3.34 1.61 -1.07
N GLY A 80 -2.09 1.71 -1.56
CA GLY A 80 -0.89 1.48 -0.77
C GLY A 80 -0.77 0.03 -0.27
N LEU A 81 -0.13 -0.11 0.89
CA LEU A 81 0.02 -1.35 1.63
C LEU A 81 -1.17 -1.63 2.57
N SER A 82 -2.17 -0.75 2.64
CA SER A 82 -3.29 -0.82 3.59
C SER A 82 -4.08 -2.14 3.51
N PRO A 83 -4.41 -2.70 2.33
CA PRO A 83 -5.10 -3.99 2.24
C PRO A 83 -4.29 -5.13 2.85
N PHE A 84 -2.97 -5.11 2.65
CA PHE A 84 -2.06 -6.15 3.16
C PHE A 84 -1.91 -6.06 4.67
N ILE A 85 -1.69 -4.86 5.20
CA ILE A 85 -1.62 -4.62 6.66
C ILE A 85 -2.94 -5.05 7.32
N THR A 86 -4.07 -4.69 6.71
CA THR A 86 -5.39 -5.10 7.21
C THR A 86 -5.55 -6.62 7.18
N ALA A 87 -5.17 -7.30 6.09
CA ALA A 87 -5.21 -8.75 5.99
C ALA A 87 -4.36 -9.42 7.08
N ILE A 88 -3.15 -8.92 7.33
CA ILE A 88 -2.28 -9.40 8.42
C ILE A 88 -3.01 -9.30 9.76
N ILE A 89 -3.60 -8.15 10.08
CA ILE A 89 -4.30 -7.95 11.36
C ILE A 89 -5.49 -8.90 11.47
N VAL A 90 -6.30 -9.04 10.42
CA VAL A 90 -7.44 -9.97 10.39
C VAL A 90 -6.97 -11.40 10.67
N ILE A 91 -5.93 -11.87 9.98
CA ILE A 91 -5.40 -13.23 10.16
C ILE A 91 -4.79 -13.41 11.55
N GLN A 92 -4.11 -12.40 12.10
CA GLN A 92 -3.58 -12.45 13.48
C GLN A 92 -4.71 -12.57 14.51
N LEU A 93 -5.81 -11.84 14.33
CA LEU A 93 -6.99 -11.93 15.19
C LEU A 93 -7.67 -13.30 15.06
N LEU A 94 -7.85 -13.79 13.83
CA LEU A 94 -8.39 -15.13 13.56
C LEU A 94 -7.53 -16.24 14.16
N THR A 95 -6.21 -16.08 14.14
CA THR A 95 -5.28 -17.05 14.74
C THR A 95 -5.47 -17.15 16.25
N LYS A 96 -5.77 -16.04 16.93
CA LYS A 96 -6.08 -16.04 18.37
C LYS A 96 -7.49 -16.54 18.69
N ALA A 97 -8.44 -16.37 17.76
CA ALA A 97 -9.83 -16.79 17.96
C ALA A 97 -10.07 -18.27 17.63
N ILE A 98 -9.30 -18.84 16.70
CA ILE A 98 -9.50 -20.20 16.18
C ILE A 98 -8.32 -21.10 16.59
N PRO A 99 -8.52 -22.09 17.48
CA PRO A 99 -7.42 -22.91 18.02
C PRO A 99 -6.66 -23.69 16.95
N LYS A 100 -7.34 -24.16 15.88
CA LYS A 100 -6.69 -24.82 14.74
C LYS A 100 -5.69 -23.93 14.00
N LEU A 101 -5.96 -22.63 13.92
CA LEU A 101 -5.03 -21.67 13.33
C LEU A 101 -3.85 -21.41 14.25
N GLU A 102 -4.09 -21.39 15.57
CA GLU A 102 -3.04 -21.25 16.57
C GLU A 102 -2.08 -22.46 16.55
N GLU A 103 -2.61 -23.68 16.43
CA GLU A 103 -1.83 -24.90 16.25
C GLU A 103 -0.99 -24.81 14.96
N LEU A 104 -1.60 -24.43 13.84
CA LEU A 104 -0.87 -24.21 12.58
C LEU A 104 0.22 -23.14 12.73
N HIS A 105 -0.01 -22.09 13.52
CA HIS A 105 1.03 -21.08 13.78
C HIS A 105 2.20 -21.64 14.61
N LYS A 106 1.93 -22.63 15.48
CA LYS A 106 2.92 -23.30 16.34
C LYS A 106 3.69 -24.42 15.62
N ASP A 107 3.20 -24.93 14.49
CA ASP A 107 3.84 -25.97 13.66
C ASP A 107 5.17 -25.55 12.99
N GLY A 108 5.72 -24.37 13.31
CA GLY A 108 7.02 -23.91 12.85
C GLY A 108 6.98 -23.21 11.48
N GLU A 109 8.01 -23.42 10.64
CA GLU A 109 8.14 -22.70 9.36
C GLU A 109 7.02 -23.03 8.36
N SER A 110 6.62 -24.30 8.27
CA SER A 110 5.60 -24.75 7.30
C SER A 110 4.25 -24.08 7.56
N GLY A 111 3.83 -24.03 8.83
CA GLY A 111 2.62 -23.39 9.28
C GLY A 111 2.62 -21.87 9.09
N ARG A 112 3.75 -21.22 9.43
CA ARG A 112 3.94 -19.78 9.17
C ARG A 112 3.84 -19.43 7.69
N ARG A 113 4.43 -20.22 6.80
CA ARG A 113 4.32 -20.04 5.35
C ARG A 113 2.87 -20.19 4.88
N ARG A 114 2.12 -21.13 5.45
CA ARG A 114 0.70 -21.34 5.09
C ARG A 114 -0.18 -20.15 5.49
N ILE A 115 0.05 -19.62 6.70
CA ILE A 115 -0.64 -18.41 7.19
C ILE A 115 -0.31 -17.19 6.30
N GLN A 116 0.95 -17.05 5.87
CA GLN A 116 1.33 -15.98 4.93
C GLN A 116 0.63 -16.13 3.57
N GLN A 117 0.52 -17.35 3.02
CA GLN A 117 -0.22 -17.60 1.79
C GLN A 117 -1.70 -17.19 1.91
N TRP A 118 -2.34 -17.50 3.04
CA TRP A 118 -3.73 -17.08 3.30
C TRP A 118 -3.86 -15.57 3.44
N THR A 119 -2.91 -14.94 4.11
CA THR A 119 -2.85 -13.48 4.21
C THR A 119 -2.76 -12.83 2.82
N ARG A 120 -1.90 -13.37 1.94
CA ARG A 120 -1.78 -12.92 0.55
C ARG A 120 -3.09 -13.10 -0.21
N LEU A 121 -3.76 -14.24 -0.04
CA LEU A 121 -5.03 -14.54 -0.68
C LEU A 121 -6.16 -13.59 -0.22
N VAL A 122 -6.19 -13.22 1.06
CA VAL A 122 -7.17 -12.27 1.62
C VAL A 122 -6.86 -10.83 1.20
N THR A 123 -5.59 -10.51 0.96
CA THR A 123 -5.17 -9.17 0.54
C THR A 123 -5.72 -8.79 -0.83
N VAL A 124 -5.77 -9.74 -1.78
CA VAL A 124 -6.26 -9.48 -3.16
C VAL A 124 -7.71 -8.96 -3.20
N PRO A 125 -8.72 -9.66 -2.63
CA PRO A 125 -10.10 -9.15 -2.63
C PRO A 125 -10.23 -7.87 -1.80
N LEU A 126 -9.47 -7.72 -0.70
CA LEU A 126 -9.46 -6.46 0.06
C LEU A 126 -8.93 -5.29 -0.78
N ALA A 127 -7.88 -5.49 -1.57
CA ALA A 127 -7.33 -4.46 -2.46
C ALA A 127 -8.34 -4.04 -3.52
N ILE A 128 -9.10 -4.99 -4.08
CA ILE A 128 -10.16 -4.70 -5.06
C ILE A 128 -11.27 -3.87 -4.41
N VAL A 129 -11.78 -4.32 -3.26
CA VAL A 129 -12.86 -3.62 -2.54
C VAL A 129 -12.42 -2.21 -2.11
N GLN A 130 -11.20 -2.07 -1.59
CA GLN A 130 -10.65 -0.76 -1.21
C GLN A 130 -10.43 0.14 -2.43
N SER A 131 -9.93 -0.40 -3.56
CA SER A 131 -9.78 0.38 -4.80
C SER A 131 -11.11 0.96 -5.26
N ILE A 132 -12.18 0.14 -5.25
CA ILE A 132 -13.53 0.56 -5.59
C ILE A 132 -13.99 1.67 -4.63
N ALA A 133 -13.84 1.46 -3.31
CA ALA A 133 -14.24 2.44 -2.30
C ALA A 133 -13.53 3.79 -2.47
N PHE A 134 -12.21 3.78 -2.72
CA PHE A 134 -11.44 5.00 -2.96
C PHE A 134 -11.93 5.76 -4.18
N ILE A 135 -12.19 5.08 -5.31
CA ILE A 135 -12.72 5.74 -6.51
C ILE A 135 -14.10 6.36 -6.22
N PHE A 136 -14.99 5.66 -5.50
CA PHE A 136 -16.30 6.21 -5.12
C PHE A 136 -16.21 7.46 -4.24
N ILE A 137 -15.39 7.41 -3.18
CA ILE A 137 -15.17 8.55 -2.28
C ILE A 137 -14.62 9.74 -3.06
N LEU A 138 -13.68 9.50 -3.96
CA LEU A 138 -13.08 10.56 -4.76
C LEU A 138 -14.05 11.15 -5.78
N ARG A 139 -14.89 10.33 -6.43
CA ARG A 139 -15.95 10.86 -7.30
C ARG A 139 -16.93 11.74 -6.52
N GLN A 140 -17.39 11.27 -5.36
CA GLN A 140 -18.36 12.02 -4.55
C GLN A 140 -17.80 13.38 -4.11
N THR A 141 -16.51 13.44 -3.81
CA THR A 141 -15.84 14.64 -3.33
C THR A 141 -15.52 15.62 -4.46
N VAL A 142 -15.14 15.12 -5.64
CA VAL A 142 -14.99 15.95 -6.84
C VAL A 142 -16.34 16.53 -7.30
N VAL A 143 -17.43 15.73 -7.24
CA VAL A 143 -18.80 16.22 -7.53
C VAL A 143 -19.23 17.28 -6.51
N ALA A 144 -18.94 17.07 -5.22
CA ALA A 144 -19.25 18.05 -4.17
C ALA A 144 -18.44 19.35 -4.29
N ALA A 145 -17.23 19.31 -4.87
CA ALA A 145 -16.39 20.47 -5.12
C ALA A 145 -16.86 21.33 -6.32
N GLY A 146 -17.93 20.94 -7.02
CA GLY A 146 -18.50 21.72 -8.14
C GLY A 146 -17.67 21.68 -9.43
N THR A 147 -16.60 20.89 -9.48
CA THR A 147 -15.82 20.64 -10.70
C THR A 147 -16.56 19.61 -11.56
N THR A 148 -17.19 20.07 -12.64
CA THR A 148 -18.09 19.29 -13.51
C THR A 148 -17.37 18.32 -14.48
N ALA A 149 -16.09 18.05 -14.30
CA ALA A 149 -15.28 17.43 -15.36
C ALA A 149 -14.79 16.00 -15.08
N LEU A 150 -15.37 15.30 -14.10
CA LEU A 150 -15.48 13.85 -14.23
C LEU A 150 -16.70 13.57 -15.12
N ALA A 151 -16.48 13.58 -16.44
CA ALA A 151 -17.41 12.90 -17.36
C ALA A 151 -17.72 11.51 -16.77
N ASP A 152 -18.97 11.06 -16.88
CA ASP A 152 -19.34 9.73 -16.37
C ASP A 152 -18.40 8.69 -16.99
N PRO A 153 -17.47 8.10 -16.21
CA PRO A 153 -16.47 7.25 -16.80
C PRO A 153 -17.17 6.03 -17.35
N THR A 154 -16.77 5.63 -18.54
CA THR A 154 -17.26 4.41 -19.15
C THR A 154 -16.98 3.22 -18.23
N ALA A 155 -17.80 2.17 -18.31
CA ALA A 155 -17.58 0.95 -17.52
C ALA A 155 -16.17 0.37 -17.71
N LEU A 156 -15.57 0.59 -18.89
CA LEU A 156 -14.20 0.17 -19.20
C LEU A 156 -13.16 0.97 -18.40
N GLU A 157 -13.26 2.29 -18.36
CA GLU A 157 -12.34 3.15 -17.60
C GLU A 157 -12.38 2.84 -16.09
N TRP A 158 -13.58 2.56 -15.58
CA TRP A 158 -13.78 2.08 -14.21
C TRP A 158 -13.03 0.78 -13.93
N ILE A 159 -13.21 -0.23 -14.77
CA ILE A 159 -12.56 -1.53 -14.62
C ILE A 159 -11.04 -1.38 -14.70
N VAL A 160 -10.55 -0.58 -15.65
CA VAL A 160 -9.11 -0.34 -15.84
C VAL A 160 -8.52 0.36 -14.62
N ALA A 161 -9.19 1.36 -14.05
CA ALA A 161 -8.70 2.03 -12.86
C ALA A 161 -8.68 1.11 -11.64
N VAL A 162 -9.76 0.39 -11.35
CA VAL A 162 -9.82 -0.58 -10.24
C VAL A 162 -8.74 -1.63 -10.41
N ALA A 163 -8.56 -2.17 -11.62
CA ALA A 163 -7.54 -3.16 -11.92
C ALA A 163 -6.13 -2.58 -11.73
N SER A 164 -5.88 -1.36 -12.20
CA SER A 164 -4.57 -0.69 -12.06
C SER A 164 -4.20 -0.42 -10.60
N MET A 165 -5.16 0.04 -9.79
CA MET A 165 -4.97 0.34 -8.38
C MET A 165 -4.80 -0.93 -7.54
N SER A 166 -5.58 -1.96 -7.85
CA SER A 166 -5.45 -3.28 -7.22
C SER A 166 -4.10 -3.91 -7.56
N ALA A 167 -3.69 -3.87 -8.82
CA ALA A 167 -2.39 -4.35 -9.27
C ALA A 167 -1.24 -3.58 -8.62
N GLY A 168 -1.36 -2.25 -8.49
CA GLY A 168 -0.41 -1.40 -7.77
C GLY A 168 -0.27 -1.83 -6.31
N SER A 169 -1.37 -2.06 -5.60
CA SER A 169 -1.33 -2.53 -4.20
C SER A 169 -0.70 -3.92 -4.05
N ILE A 170 -1.02 -4.86 -4.95
CA ILE A 170 -0.41 -6.20 -4.96
C ILE A 170 1.09 -6.13 -5.26
N LEU A 171 1.49 -5.26 -6.19
CA LEU A 171 2.89 -5.00 -6.49
C LEU A 171 3.61 -4.46 -5.26
N LEU A 172 3.00 -3.53 -4.51
CA LEU A 172 3.59 -3.01 -3.28
C LEU A 172 3.73 -4.07 -2.20
N MET A 173 2.72 -4.92 -2.01
CA MET A 173 2.81 -6.06 -1.10
C MET A 173 4.02 -6.93 -1.46
N TRP A 174 4.21 -7.24 -2.74
CA TRP A 174 5.36 -8.02 -3.20
C TRP A 174 6.69 -7.29 -2.95
N LEU A 175 6.78 -5.98 -3.19
CA LEU A 175 7.98 -5.20 -2.84
C LEU A 175 8.26 -5.24 -1.34
N GLY A 176 7.22 -5.19 -0.50
CA GLY A 176 7.34 -5.30 0.96
C GLY A 176 7.89 -6.66 1.39
N GLU A 177 7.40 -7.75 0.80
CA GLU A 177 7.94 -9.10 1.06
C GLU A 177 9.41 -9.20 0.62
N LEU A 178 9.75 -8.63 -0.54
CA LEU A 178 11.13 -8.60 -1.03
C LEU A 178 12.06 -7.82 -0.11
N MET A 179 11.57 -6.74 0.52
CA MET A 179 12.32 -6.01 1.55
C MET A 179 12.60 -6.89 2.78
N THR A 180 11.66 -7.71 3.21
CA THR A 180 11.86 -8.63 4.35
C THR A 180 12.80 -9.78 4.00
N GLU A 181 12.74 -10.33 2.78
CA GLU A 181 13.61 -11.44 2.38
C GLU A 181 15.05 -11.03 2.09
N GLN A 182 15.25 -9.91 1.39
CA GLN A 182 16.56 -9.49 0.85
C GLN A 182 17.12 -8.22 1.48
N GLY A 183 16.32 -7.49 2.25
CA GLY A 183 16.70 -6.21 2.83
C GLY A 183 17.24 -6.32 4.26
N ILE A 184 17.12 -5.19 4.96
CA ILE A 184 17.40 -5.07 6.39
C ILE A 184 16.07 -4.87 7.09
N GLY A 185 15.70 -5.83 7.94
CA GLY A 185 14.40 -5.90 8.60
C GLY A 185 13.75 -7.23 8.32
#